data_AF-A0A8J2PNM9-F1
#
_entry.id   AF-A0A8J2PNM9-F1
#
_cell.length_a   1.000
_cell.length_b   1.000
_cell.length_c   1.000
_cell.angle_alpha   90.00
_cell.angle_beta   90.00
_cell.angle_gamma   90.00
#
_symmetry.space_group_name_H-M   'P 1'
#
loop_
_entity.id
_entity.type
_entity.pdbx_description
1 polymer ?
#
loop_
_entity_poly.entity_id
_entity_poly.type
_entity_poly.pdbx_seq_one_letter_code
_entity_poly.pdbx_strand_id
1 'polypeptide(L)'
;NVTALCKDDPNGNVPLGKSCNRYWNCQGGYPRLQRCPAMLVFDKRSLRCVVPPTEDCDVPSTTPPPPEEEEVKPKNSQSQNRPQTVRQQQGDFGGARPIAFSASDNSGQQQQQQQQQQAQQQYRGQQQQQQQQQQQRQ
;
A
#
# COMPACT_ATOMS: atom_id res chain seq x y z
N ASN A 1 -15.67 -19.17 -3.64
CA ASN A 1 -16.51 -18.06 -3.13
C ASN A 1 -15.64 -17.07 -2.38
N VAL A 2 -15.23 -15.98 -3.04
CA VAL A 2 -14.38 -14.90 -2.47
C VAL A 2 -15.20 -13.85 -1.71
N THR A 3 -16.53 -13.97 -1.75
CA THR A 3 -17.53 -13.04 -1.22
C THR A 3 -17.67 -13.03 0.31
N ALA A 4 -17.08 -13.99 1.02
CA ALA A 4 -17.17 -14.06 2.49
C ALA A 4 -15.94 -13.44 3.21
N LEU A 5 -14.92 -12.97 2.49
CA LEU A 5 -13.63 -12.61 3.10
C LEU A 5 -13.70 -11.41 4.05
N CYS A 6 -14.56 -10.43 3.74
CA CYS A 6 -14.76 -9.21 4.54
C CYS A 6 -16.08 -9.22 5.31
N LYS A 7 -16.64 -10.40 5.58
CA LYS A 7 -17.95 -10.52 6.22
C LYS A 7 -17.88 -10.23 7.72
N ASP A 8 -16.81 -10.66 8.38
CA ASP A 8 -16.66 -10.55 9.83
C ASP A 8 -16.12 -9.16 10.24
N ASP A 9 -15.26 -8.56 9.40
CA ASP A 9 -14.79 -7.18 9.58
C ASP A 9 -14.86 -6.42 8.23
N PRO A 10 -15.84 -5.53 8.06
CA PRO A 10 -16.01 -4.79 6.81
C PRO A 10 -14.90 -3.77 6.56
N ASN A 11 -14.10 -3.40 7.58
CA ASN A 11 -13.02 -2.42 7.47
C ASN A 11 -11.65 -2.97 7.93
N GLY A 12 -11.56 -4.30 8.08
CA GLY A 12 -10.38 -4.98 8.59
C GLY A 12 -9.33 -5.32 7.54
N ASN A 13 -8.18 -5.82 8.00
CA ASN A 13 -7.16 -6.40 7.14
C ASN A 13 -7.18 -7.93 7.25
N VAL A 14 -7.05 -8.63 6.13
CA VAL A 14 -7.11 -10.09 6.06
C VAL A 14 -5.90 -10.62 5.30
N PRO A 15 -5.25 -11.69 5.77
CA PRO A 15 -4.07 -12.24 5.09
C PRO A 15 -4.39 -12.81 3.71
N LEU A 16 -3.45 -12.65 2.77
CA LEU A 16 -3.54 -13.19 1.42
C LEU A 16 -2.75 -14.49 1.27
N GLY A 17 -3.34 -15.62 1.66
CA GLY A 17 -2.75 -16.94 1.45
C GLY A 17 -1.29 -17.04 1.91
N LYS A 18 -0.37 -17.31 0.96
CA LYS A 18 1.08 -17.41 1.20
C LYS A 18 1.86 -16.12 0.90
N SER A 19 1.18 -15.02 0.55
CA SER A 19 1.86 -13.78 0.21
C SER A 19 2.27 -13.03 1.48
N CYS A 20 3.57 -12.84 1.67
CA CYS A 20 4.10 -12.08 2.81
C CYS A 20 3.96 -10.57 2.67
N ASN A 21 4.04 -10.02 1.46
CA ASN A 21 4.04 -8.58 1.23
C ASN A 21 2.68 -8.03 0.78
N ARG A 22 1.64 -8.85 0.73
CA ARG A 22 0.31 -8.48 0.23
C ARG A 22 -0.78 -8.99 1.17
N TYR A 23 -1.86 -8.23 1.27
CA TYR A 23 -3.00 -8.53 2.13
C TYR A 23 -4.27 -7.93 1.51
N TRP A 24 -5.44 -8.36 2.01
CA TRP A 24 -6.71 -7.71 1.68
C TRP A 24 -7.02 -6.65 2.71
N ASN A 25 -7.36 -5.45 2.26
CA ASN A 25 -7.97 -4.42 3.09
C ASN A 25 -9.45 -4.35 2.74
N CYS A 26 -10.30 -4.67 3.70
CA CYS A 26 -11.74 -4.56 3.57
C CYS A 26 -12.14 -3.10 3.72
N GLN A 27 -13.02 -2.61 2.84
CA GLN A 27 -13.61 -1.28 2.95
C GLN A 27 -15.11 -1.40 2.72
N GLY A 28 -15.91 -1.17 3.77
CA GLY A 28 -17.35 -1.37 3.71
C GLY A 28 -17.77 -2.78 3.27
N GLY A 29 -16.99 -3.81 3.62
CA GLY A 29 -17.26 -5.20 3.25
C GLY A 29 -16.70 -5.63 1.89
N TYR A 30 -16.00 -4.75 1.18
CA TYR A 30 -15.39 -5.06 -0.12
C TYR A 30 -13.87 -5.24 0.00
N PRO A 31 -13.31 -6.40 -0.40
CA PRO A 31 -11.86 -6.63 -0.34
C PRO A 31 -11.11 -5.84 -1.40
N ARG A 32 -10.07 -5.13 -0.98
CA ARG A 32 -9.10 -4.42 -1.84
C ARG A 32 -7.71 -5.01 -1.65
N LEU A 33 -7.04 -5.37 -2.74
CA LEU A 33 -5.69 -5.93 -2.67
C LEU A 33 -4.71 -4.81 -2.32
N GLN A 34 -4.03 -4.95 -1.20
CA GLN A 34 -3.02 -4.02 -0.73
C GLN A 34 -1.64 -4.69 -0.67
N ARG A 35 -0.62 -3.84 -0.74
CA ARG A 35 0.78 -4.23 -0.53
C ARG A 35 1.28 -3.56 0.73
N CYS A 36 2.06 -4.27 1.54
CA CYS A 36 2.78 -3.64 2.62
C CYS A 36 3.76 -2.59 2.07
N PRO A 37 3.86 -1.40 2.71
CA PRO A 37 4.83 -0.41 2.30
C PRO A 37 6.26 -0.91 2.58
N ALA A 38 7.22 -0.44 1.79
CA ALA A 38 8.62 -0.84 1.88
C ALA A 38 8.80 -2.39 1.79
N MET A 39 9.84 -2.91 2.43
CA MET A 39 10.15 -4.34 2.54
C MET A 39 9.49 -4.98 3.78
N LEU A 40 8.33 -4.47 4.20
CA LEU A 40 7.57 -5.02 5.33
C LEU A 40 6.76 -6.24 4.92
N VAL A 41 6.42 -7.06 5.90
CA VAL A 41 5.59 -8.27 5.75
C VAL A 41 4.31 -8.15 6.57
N PHE A 42 3.20 -8.69 6.06
CA PHE A 42 1.92 -8.68 6.74
C PHE A 42 1.92 -9.75 7.83
N ASP A 43 1.82 -9.32 9.08
CA ASP A 43 1.69 -10.22 10.22
C ASP A 43 0.21 -10.53 10.47
N LYS A 44 -0.13 -11.82 10.44
CA LYS A 44 -1.50 -12.31 10.63
C LYS A 44 -1.99 -12.12 12.06
N ARG A 45 -1.09 -12.03 13.04
CA ARG A 45 -1.46 -11.86 14.46
C ARG A 45 -1.86 -10.43 14.77
N SER A 46 -1.10 -9.46 14.26
CA SER A 46 -1.36 -8.03 14.50
C SER A 46 -2.19 -7.36 13.40
N LEU A 47 -2.47 -8.07 12.30
CA LEU A 47 -3.23 -7.62 11.12
C LEU A 47 -2.66 -6.34 10.49
N ARG A 48 -1.34 -6.23 10.48
CA ARG A 48 -0.60 -5.04 10.02
C ARG A 48 0.76 -5.42 9.45
N CYS A 49 1.37 -4.48 8.73
CA CYS A 49 2.69 -4.65 8.16
C CYS A 49 3.76 -4.42 9.23
N VAL A 50 4.66 -5.38 9.39
CA VAL A 50 5.75 -5.37 10.37
C VAL A 50 7.08 -5.66 9.68
N VAL A 51 8.18 -5.36 10.38
CA VAL A 51 9.53 -5.62 9.88
C VAL A 51 9.79 -7.13 9.94
N PRO A 52 10.27 -7.78 8.87
CA PRO A 52 10.67 -9.19 8.92
C PRO A 52 11.93 -9.38 9.80
N PRO A 53 12.19 -10.59 10.32
CA PRO A 53 11.44 -11.83 10.10
C PRO A 53 10.19 -11.93 10.98
N THR A 54 9.17 -12.62 10.48
CA THR A 54 8.00 -13.04 11.26
C THR A 54 7.86 -14.55 11.22
N GLU A 55 7.05 -15.14 12.10
CA GLU A 55 6.86 -16.59 12.21
C GLU A 55 6.40 -17.26 10.89
N ASP A 56 5.77 -16.48 10.00
CA ASP A 56 5.26 -16.95 8.71
C ASP A 56 6.11 -16.49 7.50
N CYS A 57 7.02 -15.54 7.70
CA CYS A 57 7.70 -14.84 6.62
C CYS A 57 9.15 -14.50 6.97
N ASP A 58 10.07 -15.32 6.45
CA ASP A 58 11.49 -15.02 6.37
C ASP A 58 11.80 -14.40 5.02
N VAL A 59 12.47 -13.24 5.02
CA VAL A 59 13.19 -12.78 3.84
C VAL A 59 14.53 -13.53 3.82
N PRO A 60 14.96 -14.10 2.68
CA PRO A 60 16.31 -14.63 2.61
C PRO A 60 17.26 -13.47 2.92
N SER A 61 18.03 -13.59 3.99
CA SER A 61 19.08 -12.65 4.33
C SER A 61 20.07 -12.66 3.18
N THR A 62 19.95 -11.72 2.24
CA THR A 62 21.05 -11.47 1.32
C THR A 62 22.16 -10.89 2.18
N THR A 63 23.16 -11.71 2.47
CA THR A 63 24.49 -11.18 2.75
C THR A 63 24.77 -10.18 1.61
N PRO A 64 25.10 -8.91 1.89
CA PRO A 64 25.41 -7.98 0.82
C PRO A 64 26.57 -8.58 0.02
N PRO A 65 26.46 -8.75 -1.30
CA PRO A 65 27.67 -8.90 -2.10
C PRO A 65 28.53 -7.65 -1.89
N PRO A 66 29.87 -7.78 -1.84
CA PRO A 66 30.77 -6.63 -1.72
C PRO A 66 30.41 -5.59 -2.79
N PRO A 67 30.57 -4.28 -2.49
CA PRO A 67 30.12 -3.22 -3.38
C PRO A 67 30.93 -3.27 -4.67
N GLU A 68 30.36 -3.81 -5.74
CA GLU A 68 30.84 -3.60 -7.10
C GLU A 68 29.99 -2.49 -7.73
N GLU A 69 30.71 -1.44 -8.14
CA GLU A 69 30.22 -0.22 -8.76
C GLU A 69 29.42 -0.50 -10.04
N GLU A 70 28.49 0.43 -10.28
CA GLU A 70 27.63 0.72 -11.44
C GLU A 70 27.72 -0.19 -12.69
N GLU A 71 26.56 -0.53 -13.27
CA GLU A 71 26.10 0.07 -14.55
C GLU A 71 24.94 -0.71 -15.26
N VAL A 72 24.04 0.07 -15.87
CA VAL A 72 22.96 -0.16 -16.87
C VAL A 72 21.70 -1.01 -16.58
N LYS A 73 20.56 -0.30 -16.65
CA LYS A 73 19.24 -0.80 -17.09
C LYS A 73 19.31 -1.51 -18.46
N PRO A 74 18.31 -2.35 -18.77
CA PRO A 74 17.38 -1.89 -19.81
C PRO A 74 15.91 -2.08 -19.45
N LYS A 75 15.12 -1.04 -19.73
CA LYS A 75 13.69 -1.15 -19.98
C LYS A 75 13.53 -1.72 -21.39
N ASN A 76 12.95 -2.91 -21.55
CA ASN A 76 12.40 -3.29 -22.84
C ASN A 76 11.17 -4.19 -22.70
N SER A 77 10.04 -3.68 -23.17
CA SER A 77 8.95 -4.47 -23.75
C SER A 77 8.26 -3.58 -24.77
N GLN A 78 8.84 -3.54 -25.96
CA GLN A 78 8.19 -3.05 -27.18
C GLN A 78 6.99 -3.94 -27.52
N SER A 79 5.86 -3.32 -27.82
CA SER A 79 4.92 -3.87 -28.81
C SER A 79 4.31 -2.72 -29.60
N GLN A 80 5.02 -2.36 -30.68
CA GLN A 80 4.48 -1.56 -31.76
C GLN A 80 4.13 -2.53 -32.91
N ASN A 81 2.86 -2.62 -33.26
CA ASN A 81 2.36 -2.35 -34.62
C ASN A 81 0.91 -2.81 -34.80
N ARG A 82 0.02 -1.91 -35.21
CA ARG A 82 -0.47 -1.81 -36.61
C ARG A 82 -1.53 -0.69 -36.73
N PRO A 83 -1.59 0.06 -37.85
CA PRO A 83 -2.44 1.24 -37.97
C PRO A 83 -3.84 0.91 -38.48
N GLN A 84 -4.86 1.63 -38.02
CA GLN A 84 -6.11 1.82 -38.75
C GLN A 84 -6.61 3.27 -38.60
N THR A 85 -6.57 3.94 -39.74
CA THR A 85 -7.15 5.23 -40.08
C THR A 85 -8.66 5.24 -39.83
N VAL A 86 -9.18 6.19 -39.05
CA VAL A 86 -10.58 6.64 -39.21
C VAL A 86 -10.63 8.17 -39.10
N ARG A 87 -11.26 8.74 -40.11
CA ARG A 87 -11.44 10.14 -40.49
C ARG A 87 -11.89 11.06 -39.35
N GLN A 88 -11.31 12.26 -39.34
CA GLN A 88 -11.87 13.46 -38.75
C GLN A 88 -13.25 13.73 -39.39
N GLN A 89 -14.31 13.74 -38.59
CA GLN A 89 -15.55 14.41 -38.91
C GLN A 89 -15.98 15.22 -37.70
N GLN A 90 -15.93 16.54 -37.89
CA GLN A 90 -16.49 17.55 -37.02
C GLN A 90 -18.02 17.37 -36.97
N GLY A 91 -18.59 17.42 -35.77
CA GLY A 91 -20.04 17.37 -35.57
C GLY A 91 -20.42 17.83 -34.17
N ASP A 92 -20.99 19.04 -34.11
CA ASP A 92 -22.13 19.42 -33.28
C ASP A 92 -22.10 19.10 -31.76
N PHE A 93 -21.59 20.05 -30.96
CA PHE A 93 -21.82 20.05 -29.50
C PHE A 93 -23.12 20.79 -29.17
N GLY A 94 -24.24 20.08 -29.31
CA GLY A 94 -25.48 20.39 -28.60
C GLY A 94 -25.33 20.14 -27.08
N GLY A 95 -25.85 21.06 -26.27
CA GLY A 95 -25.47 21.23 -24.87
C GLY A 95 -25.77 20.06 -23.92
N ALA A 96 -24.84 19.84 -22.99
CA ALA A 96 -25.05 19.06 -21.78
C ALA A 96 -24.55 19.86 -20.56
N ARG A 97 -25.40 19.90 -19.54
CA ARG A 97 -25.32 20.67 -18.29
C ARG A 97 -23.99 20.43 -17.57
N PRO A 98 -23.45 21.41 -16.81
CA PRO A 98 -22.24 21.18 -16.03
C PRO A 98 -22.51 20.11 -14.98
N ILE A 99 -21.77 18.99 -15.06
CA ILE A 99 -21.69 18.03 -13.96
C ILE A 99 -20.91 18.75 -12.87
N ALA A 100 -21.59 19.13 -11.79
CA ALA A 100 -20.93 19.56 -10.57
C ALA A 100 -20.04 18.39 -10.11
N PHE A 101 -18.72 18.58 -10.14
CA PHE A 101 -17.79 17.71 -9.43
C PHE A 101 -18.16 17.79 -7.96
N SER A 102 -18.88 16.79 -7.46
CA SER A 102 -19.10 16.61 -6.04
C SER A 102 -17.74 16.44 -5.38
N ALA A 103 -17.29 17.48 -4.68
CA ALA A 103 -16.14 17.49 -3.81
C ALA A 103 -16.42 16.56 -2.61
N SER A 104 -16.28 15.26 -2.82
CA SER A 104 -16.50 14.25 -1.78
C SER A 104 -15.52 13.09 -1.93
N ASP A 105 -14.23 13.36 -1.70
CA ASP A 105 -13.28 12.33 -1.26
C ASP A 105 -12.33 12.92 -0.19
N ASN A 106 -12.92 13.61 0.78
CA ASN A 106 -12.15 14.17 1.91
C ASN A 106 -12.00 13.14 3.06
N SER A 107 -12.87 12.12 3.12
CA SER A 107 -12.91 11.14 4.21
C SER A 107 -11.77 10.12 4.15
N GLY A 108 -11.39 9.63 2.97
CA GLY A 108 -10.27 8.71 2.80
C GLY A 108 -8.92 9.36 3.12
N GLN A 109 -8.73 10.60 2.67
CA GLN A 109 -7.53 11.39 2.97
C GLN A 109 -7.44 11.75 4.46
N GLN A 110 -8.56 12.14 5.09
CA GLN A 110 -8.59 12.49 6.50
C GLN A 110 -8.28 11.28 7.39
N GLN A 111 -8.79 10.09 7.05
CA GLN A 111 -8.49 8.86 7.78
C GLN A 111 -7.02 8.45 7.63
N GLN A 112 -6.45 8.57 6.42
CA GLN A 112 -5.02 8.29 6.19
C GLN A 112 -4.11 9.29 6.92
N GLN A 113 -4.49 10.57 6.97
CA GLN A 113 -3.75 11.60 7.70
C GLN A 113 -3.81 11.39 9.22
N GLN A 114 -4.96 10.96 9.74
CA GLN A 114 -5.12 10.64 11.16
C GLN A 114 -4.31 9.40 11.56
N GLN A 115 -4.22 8.40 10.69
CA GLN A 115 -3.40 7.20 10.90
C GLN A 115 -1.90 7.52 10.88
N GLN A 116 -1.44 8.43 10.01
CA GLN A 116 -0.06 8.93 10.02
C GLN A 116 0.26 9.73 11.29
N GLN A 117 -0.67 10.56 11.78
CA GLN A 117 -0.47 11.31 13.03
C GLN A 117 -0.35 10.38 14.24
N GLN A 118 -1.17 9.32 14.31
CA GLN A 118 -1.07 8.32 15.38
C GLN A 118 0.27 7.59 15.36
N ALA A 119 0.74 7.16 14.18
CA ALA A 119 2.03 6.50 14.03
C ALA A 119 3.21 7.39 14.47
N GLN A 120 3.16 8.70 14.15
CA GLN A 120 4.18 9.65 14.60
C GLN A 120 4.18 9.84 16.13
N GLN A 121 3.00 9.90 16.76
CA GLN A 121 2.89 10.00 18.21
C GLN A 121 3.48 8.76 18.91
N GLN A 122 3.21 7.57 18.38
CA GLN A 122 3.78 6.32 18.90
C GLN A 122 5.30 6.31 18.81
N TYR A 123 5.87 6.72 17.67
CA TYR A 123 7.32 6.80 17.49
C TYR A 123 7.97 7.81 18.45
N ARG A 124 7.36 8.98 18.63
CA ARG A 124 7.82 9.99 19.59
C ARG A 124 7.79 9.45 21.03
N GLY A 125 6.76 8.69 21.40
CA GLY A 125 6.66 8.04 22.71
C GLY A 125 7.78 7.02 22.93
N GLN A 126 8.07 6.18 21.94
CA GLN A 126 9.16 5.20 22.00
C GLN A 126 10.54 5.89 22.14
N GLN A 127 10.77 6.99 21.41
CA GLN A 127 11.99 7.79 21.52
C GLN A 127 12.17 8.40 22.92
N GLN A 128 11.11 8.97 23.51
CA GLN A 128 11.15 9.50 24.88
C GLN A 128 11.42 8.41 25.91
N GLN A 129 10.80 7.24 25.73
CA GLN A 129 10.99 6.10 26.63
C GLN A 129 12.42 5.55 26.54
N GLN A 130 13.01 5.50 25.33
CA GLN A 130 14.43 5.16 25.16
C GLN A 130 15.36 6.18 25.83
N GLN A 131 15.08 7.49 25.69
CA GLN A 131 15.87 8.52 26.38
C GLN A 131 15.79 8.40 27.90
N GLN A 132 14.60 8.16 28.45
CA GLN A 132 14.43 7.95 29.90
C GLN A 132 15.17 6.70 30.37
N GLN A 133 15.14 5.60 29.62
CA GLN A 133 15.92 4.40 29.94
C GLN A 133 17.43 4.67 29.89
N GLN A 134 17.92 5.47 28.95
CA GLN A 134 19.33 5.86 28.89
C GLN A 134 19.74 6.74 30.09
N GLN A 135 18.85 7.61 30.57
CA GLN A 135 19.08 8.44 31.75
C GLN A 135 19.04 7.63 33.05
N GLN A 136 18.20 6.60 33.15
CA GLN A 136 18.14 5.71 34.33
C GLN A 136 19.31 4.70 34.40
N ARG A 137 20.08 4.54 33.31
CA ARG A 137 21.29 3.71 33.28
C ARG A 137 22.58 4.47 33.58
N GLN A 138 22.50 5.77 33.87
CA GLN A 138 23.58 6.60 34.41
C GLN A 138 23.35 6.81 35.90
#